data_AF-A0A4P8XPY7-F1
#
_entry.id   AF-A0A4P8XPY7-F1
#
_cell.length_a   1.000
_cell.length_b   1.000
_cell.length_c   1.000
_cell.angle_alpha   90.00
_cell.angle_beta   90.00
_cell.angle_gamma   90.00
#
_symmetry.space_group_name_H-M   'P 1'
#
loop_
_entity.id
_entity.type
_entity.pdbx_description
1 polymer ?
#
loop_
_entity_poly.entity_id
_entity_poly.type
_entity_poly.pdbx_seq_one_letter_code
_entity_poly.pdbx_strand_id
1 'polypeptide(L)'
;MFMKFLYIRKVNVMKINETGRIGGVNSYQRSMETQRQEQQPKARRKDEVSISTEAMEMLQAQGAKDPGRAEKIQALKEQVSSGTYKVDADKLAEKLLPYFKQFPEK
;
A
#
# COMPACT_ATOMS: atom_id res chain seq x y z
N MET A 1 -45.07 -61.48 40.37
CA MET A 1 -43.77 -62.16 40.22
C MET A 1 -43.36 -62.09 38.75
N PHE A 2 -42.42 -61.22 38.43
CA PHE A 2 -41.83 -61.05 37.11
C PHE A 2 -40.98 -62.28 36.73
N MET A 3 -41.02 -62.71 35.47
CA MET A 3 -39.80 -63.16 34.77
C MET A 3 -39.96 -63.06 33.25
N LYS A 4 -39.22 -62.12 32.68
CA LYS A 4 -38.73 -61.97 31.29
C LYS A 4 -38.00 -63.26 30.84
N PHE A 5 -37.78 -63.68 29.59
CA PHE A 5 -37.25 -62.99 28.38
C PHE A 5 -36.98 -64.07 27.29
N LEU A 6 -36.88 -63.68 26.00
CA LEU A 6 -36.20 -64.28 24.81
C LEU A 6 -37.14 -64.32 23.58
N TYR A 7 -36.78 -64.04 22.32
CA TYR A 7 -35.64 -63.38 21.68
C TYR A 7 -36.01 -63.18 20.18
N ILE A 8 -35.93 -61.94 19.69
CA ILE A 8 -35.43 -61.49 18.38
C ILE A 8 -35.84 -62.23 17.07
N ARG A 9 -36.56 -61.51 16.19
CA ARG A 9 -35.98 -61.11 14.88
C ARG A 9 -36.39 -59.70 14.49
N LYS A 10 -35.40 -58.83 14.58
CA LYS A 10 -35.31 -57.45 14.12
C LYS A 10 -35.43 -57.43 12.59
N VAL A 11 -36.47 -56.83 12.03
CA VAL A 11 -36.41 -56.24 10.69
C VAL A 11 -36.55 -54.74 10.88
N ASN A 12 -35.42 -54.05 10.71
CA ASN A 12 -35.38 -52.61 10.57
C ASN A 12 -35.38 -52.36 9.07
N VAL A 13 -36.25 -51.46 8.61
CA VAL A 13 -35.91 -50.29 7.77
C VAL A 13 -37.12 -49.94 6.90
N MET A 14 -37.82 -48.89 7.31
CA MET A 14 -38.22 -47.84 6.39
C MET A 14 -37.86 -46.51 7.06
N LYS A 15 -36.58 -46.14 6.93
CA LYS A 15 -36.10 -44.79 7.24
C LYS A 15 -36.50 -43.90 6.07
N ILE A 16 -37.75 -43.46 6.07
CA ILE A 16 -38.18 -42.36 5.23
C ILE A 16 -37.61 -41.12 5.92
N ASN A 17 -36.43 -40.68 5.49
CA ASN A 17 -35.91 -39.39 5.93
C ASN A 17 -36.91 -38.36 5.42
N GLU A 18 -37.70 -37.83 6.34
CA GLU A 18 -38.58 -36.70 6.11
C GLU A 18 -37.70 -35.55 5.61
N THR A 19 -37.71 -35.34 4.30
CA THR A 19 -37.14 -34.17 3.66
C THR A 19 -38.03 -33.00 4.02
N GLY A 20 -37.77 -32.43 5.19
CA GLY A 20 -38.54 -31.31 5.68
C GLY A 20 -37.92 -30.76 6.94
N ARG A 21 -37.29 -29.59 6.79
CA ARG A 21 -37.01 -28.62 7.87
C ARG A 21 -35.73 -28.82 8.67
N ILE A 22 -34.57 -28.68 8.04
CA ILE A 22 -33.43 -27.97 8.69
C ILE A 22 -32.76 -27.05 7.65
N GLY A 23 -33.55 -26.13 7.10
CA GLY A 23 -33.10 -25.08 6.17
C GLY A 23 -33.20 -23.67 6.78
N GLY A 24 -33.15 -23.54 8.11
CA GLY A 24 -33.53 -22.26 8.72
C GLY A 24 -33.15 -22.05 10.18
N VAL A 25 -31.98 -22.51 10.63
CA VAL A 25 -31.53 -22.27 12.03
C VAL A 25 -30.17 -21.56 12.12
N ASN A 26 -29.63 -21.04 11.00
CA ASN A 26 -28.38 -20.27 11.03
C ASN A 26 -28.55 -18.80 10.62
N SER A 27 -29.76 -18.24 10.73
CA SER A 27 -29.97 -16.79 10.54
C SER A 27 -29.25 -15.99 11.62
N TYR A 28 -29.36 -16.42 12.89
CA TYR A 28 -28.76 -15.73 14.03
C TYR A 28 -27.22 -15.83 14.07
N GLN A 29 -26.68 -17.00 13.71
CA GLN A 29 -25.24 -17.19 13.58
C GLN A 29 -24.67 -16.36 12.42
N ARG A 30 -25.38 -16.28 11.28
CA ARG A 30 -24.97 -15.44 10.15
C ARG A 30 -24.99 -13.96 10.50
N SER A 31 -26.01 -13.47 11.23
CA SER A 31 -26.04 -12.07 11.66
C SER A 31 -24.91 -11.72 12.63
N MET A 32 -24.53 -12.64 13.53
CA MET A 32 -23.38 -12.44 14.42
C MET A 32 -22.04 -12.44 13.65
N GLU A 33 -21.89 -13.28 12.64
CA GLU A 33 -20.71 -13.32 11.77
C GLU A 33 -20.60 -12.03 10.92
N THR A 34 -21.71 -11.55 10.36
CA THR A 34 -21.79 -10.26 9.63
C THR A 34 -21.47 -9.08 10.55
N GLN A 35 -22.01 -9.08 11.77
CA GLN A 35 -21.71 -8.02 12.75
C GLN A 35 -20.24 -8.04 13.20
N ARG A 36 -19.59 -9.21 13.26
CA ARG A 36 -18.14 -9.34 13.51
C ARG A 36 -17.29 -8.87 12.34
N GLN A 37 -17.72 -9.08 11.10
CA GLN A 37 -17.04 -8.55 9.91
C GLN A 37 -17.17 -7.02 9.83
N GLU A 38 -18.30 -6.44 10.25
CA GLU A 38 -18.50 -4.99 10.32
C GLU A 38 -17.71 -4.33 11.46
N GLN A 39 -17.35 -5.08 12.51
CA GLN A 39 -16.52 -4.63 13.63
C GLN A 39 -15.02 -4.71 13.36
N GLN A 40 -14.58 -5.27 12.23
CA GLN A 40 -13.19 -5.09 11.84
C GLN A 40 -12.97 -3.60 11.58
N PRO A 41 -12.05 -2.93 12.31
CA PRO A 41 -11.78 -1.53 12.07
C PRO A 41 -11.29 -1.42 10.62
N LYS A 42 -12.13 -0.86 9.74
CA LYS A 42 -11.73 -0.51 8.37
C LYS A 42 -10.47 0.33 8.53
N ALA A 43 -9.31 -0.26 8.19
CA ALA A 43 -8.04 0.41 8.30
C ALA A 43 -8.19 1.76 7.59
N ARG A 44 -7.98 2.85 8.34
CA ARG A 44 -8.05 4.21 7.78
C ARG A 44 -7.13 4.19 6.56
N ARG A 45 -7.67 4.54 5.39
CA ARG A 45 -6.87 4.67 4.18
C ARG A 45 -5.73 5.62 4.52
N LYS A 46 -4.49 5.13 4.40
CA LYS A 46 -3.31 5.97 4.55
C LYS A 46 -3.18 6.76 3.26
N ASP A 47 -2.83 8.03 3.39
CA ASP A 47 -2.40 8.80 2.24
C ASP A 47 -1.06 8.22 1.80
N GLU A 48 -1.02 7.66 0.59
CA GLU A 48 0.17 7.08 -0.02
C GLU A 48 0.58 7.93 -1.22
N VAL A 49 1.86 8.30 -1.29
CA VAL A 49 2.45 8.96 -2.45
C VAL A 49 3.18 7.91 -3.27
N SER A 50 2.70 7.64 -4.48
CA SER A 50 3.39 6.78 -5.45
C SER A 50 4.06 7.65 -6.51
N ILE A 51 5.36 7.46 -6.71
CA ILE A 51 6.11 8.08 -7.81
C ILE A 51 5.94 7.19 -9.03
N SER A 52 5.47 7.74 -10.16
CA SER A 52 5.28 6.96 -11.38
C SER A 52 6.63 6.50 -11.97
N THR A 53 6.63 5.33 -12.59
CA THR A 53 7.80 4.78 -13.29
C THR A 53 8.28 5.73 -14.38
N GLU A 54 7.35 6.32 -15.13
CA GLU A 54 7.62 7.33 -16.16
C GLU A 54 8.33 8.58 -15.60
N ALA A 55 7.93 9.08 -14.42
CA ALA A 55 8.58 10.22 -13.79
C ALA A 55 10.02 9.90 -13.36
N MET A 56 10.26 8.67 -12.87
CA MET A 56 11.60 8.19 -12.56
C MET A 56 12.48 8.09 -13.80
N GLU A 57 11.95 7.55 -14.90
CA GLU A 57 12.67 7.45 -16.17
C GLU A 57 13.01 8.84 -16.74
N MET A 58 12.07 9.79 -16.69
CA MET A 58 12.33 11.17 -17.11
C MET A 58 13.44 11.84 -16.27
N LEU A 59 13.44 11.63 -14.96
CA LEU A 59 14.49 12.16 -14.07
C LEU A 59 15.86 11.57 -14.42
N GLN A 60 15.94 10.25 -14.63
CA GLN A 60 17.17 9.57 -15.04
C GLN A 60 17.67 10.07 -16.40
N ALA A 61 16.75 10.25 -17.36
CA ALA A 61 17.06 10.79 -18.68
C ALA A 61 17.55 12.25 -18.64
N GLN A 62 17.14 13.04 -17.65
CA GLN A 62 17.66 14.39 -17.43
C GLN A 62 19.06 14.37 -16.78
N GLY A 63 19.33 13.44 -15.87
CA GLY A 63 20.63 13.30 -15.20
C GLY A 63 21.78 12.90 -16.13
N ALA A 64 21.48 12.19 -17.23
CA ALA A 64 22.48 11.69 -18.18
C ALA A 64 23.02 12.73 -19.19
N LYS A 65 22.55 14.00 -19.13
CA LYS A 65 22.68 14.94 -20.27
C LYS A 65 24.00 15.71 -20.40
N ASP A 66 24.89 15.70 -19.41
CA ASP A 66 26.15 16.46 -19.53
C ASP A 66 27.35 15.49 -19.47
N PRO A 67 27.86 15.04 -20.64
CA PRO A 67 28.99 14.11 -20.71
C PRO A 67 30.26 14.69 -20.04
N GLY A 68 30.37 16.01 -19.92
CA GLY A 68 31.47 16.69 -19.23
C GLY A 68 31.20 17.00 -17.76
N ARG A 69 30.07 16.58 -17.19
CA ARG A 69 29.71 16.94 -15.80
C ARG A 69 30.70 16.40 -14.78
N ALA A 70 31.15 15.16 -14.95
CA ALA A 70 32.10 14.53 -14.05
C ALA A 70 33.42 15.31 -14.02
N GLU A 71 33.95 15.66 -15.20
CA GLU A 71 35.17 16.46 -15.35
C GLU A 71 35.02 17.87 -14.76
N LYS A 72 33.90 18.55 -15.03
CA LYS A 72 33.59 19.86 -14.43
C LYS A 72 33.56 19.79 -12.91
N ILE A 73 32.92 18.77 -12.33
CA ILE A 73 32.87 18.58 -10.88
C ILE A 73 34.26 18.34 -10.31
N GLN A 74 35.08 17.53 -10.98
CA GLN A 74 36.45 17.26 -10.56
C GLN A 74 37.30 18.54 -10.55
N ALA A 75 37.28 19.32 -11.64
CA ALA A 75 38.00 20.58 -11.73
C ALA A 75 37.55 21.58 -10.65
N LEU A 76 36.24 21.66 -10.37
CA LEU A 76 35.71 22.50 -9.30
C LEU A 76 36.19 22.04 -7.92
N LYS A 77 36.21 20.74 -7.66
CA LYS A 77 36.72 20.18 -6.39
C LYS A 77 38.18 20.56 -6.16
N GLU A 78 39.02 20.46 -7.19
CA GLU A 78 40.43 20.84 -7.13
C GLU A 78 40.61 22.35 -6.85
N GLN A 79 39.82 23.21 -7.49
CA GLN A 79 39.83 24.66 -7.23
C GLN A 79 39.40 24.99 -5.79
N VAL A 80 38.41 24.28 -5.26
CA VAL A 80 37.96 24.45 -3.87
C VAL A 80 39.03 23.97 -2.89
N SER A 81 39.62 22.79 -3.11
CA SER A 81 40.67 22.26 -2.22
C SER A 81 41.94 23.10 -2.23
N SER A 82 42.28 23.72 -3.37
CA SER A 82 43.42 24.63 -3.49
C SER A 82 43.12 26.05 -2.98
N GLY A 83 41.88 26.35 -2.58
CA GLY A 83 41.46 27.69 -2.15
C GLY A 83 41.44 28.74 -3.27
N THR A 84 41.51 28.32 -4.53
CA THR A 84 41.52 29.21 -5.70
C THR A 84 40.13 29.45 -6.27
N TYR A 85 39.13 28.69 -5.83
CA TYR A 85 37.74 28.87 -6.23
C TYR A 85 37.18 30.21 -5.72
N LYS A 86 36.73 31.05 -6.65
CA LYS A 86 36.10 32.35 -6.34
C LYS A 86 34.67 32.36 -6.85
N VAL A 87 33.74 32.70 -5.96
CA VAL A 87 32.32 32.87 -6.29
C VAL A 87 32.13 34.27 -6.86
N ASP A 88 31.58 34.33 -8.07
CA ASP A 88 31.17 35.59 -8.71
C ASP A 88 29.79 36.00 -8.19
N ALA A 89 29.73 37.11 -7.45
CA ALA A 89 28.52 37.58 -6.79
C ALA A 89 27.43 37.99 -7.79
N ASP A 90 27.81 38.56 -8.93
CA ASP A 90 26.87 39.03 -9.95
C ASP A 90 26.20 37.82 -10.62
N LYS A 91 27.00 36.81 -10.99
CA LYS A 91 26.49 35.56 -11.54
C LYS A 91 25.62 34.80 -10.54
N LEU A 92 26.00 34.81 -9.26
CA LEU A 92 25.21 34.19 -8.20
C LEU A 92 23.84 34.86 -8.09
N ALA A 93 23.79 36.19 -8.03
CA ALA A 93 22.55 36.95 -7.97
C ALA A 93 21.67 36.69 -9.20
N GLU A 94 22.25 36.68 -10.41
CA GLU A 94 21.53 36.38 -11.65
C GLU A 94 20.85 35.00 -11.61
N LYS A 95 21.55 33.97 -11.10
CA LYS A 95 21.00 32.61 -10.99
C LYS A 95 19.94 32.46 -9.91
N LEU A 96 20.01 33.26 -8.84
CA LEU A 96 19.02 33.24 -7.77
C LEU A 96 17.76 34.06 -8.10
N LEU A 97 17.88 35.08 -8.96
CA LEU A 97 16.81 36.02 -9.32
C LEU A 97 15.46 35.34 -9.71
N PRO A 98 15.41 34.25 -10.50
CA PRO A 98 14.15 33.61 -10.88
C PRO A 98 13.35 33.08 -9.69
N TYR A 99 14.01 32.66 -8.61
CA TYR A 99 13.35 32.11 -7.43
C TYR A 99 12.73 33.18 -6.53
N PHE A 100 13.19 34.43 -6.64
CA PHE A 100 12.65 35.57 -5.89
C PHE A 100 11.58 36.34 -6.66
N LYS A 101 11.48 36.20 -7.98
CA LYS A 101 10.46 36.86 -8.80
C LYS A 101 9.10 36.14 -8.79
N GLN A 102 9.03 34.93 -8.25
CA GLN A 102 7.84 34.08 -8.25
C GLN A 102 7.06 34.11 -6.93
N PHE A 103 7.22 35.14 -6.09
CA PHE A 103 6.27 35.32 -4.99
C PHE A 103 4.93 35.78 -5.59
N PRO A 104 3.84 35.00 -5.46
CA PRO A 104 2.53 35.56 -5.72
C PRO A 104 2.30 36.67 -4.68
N GLU A 105 2.18 37.91 -5.15
CA GLU A 105 1.57 38.98 -4.37
C GLU A 105 0.25 38.44 -3.81
N LYS A 106 0.08 38.51 -2.48
CA LYS A 106 -1.13 38.04 -1.79
C LYS A 106 -2.30 38.96 -2.04
#